data_AF-A0A518H0E4-F1
#
_entry.id   AF-A0A518H0E4-F1
#
_cell.length_a   1.000
_cell.length_b   1.000
_cell.length_c   1.000
_cell.angle_alpha   90.00
_cell.angle_beta   90.00
_cell.angle_gamma   90.00
#
_symmetry.space_group_name_H-M   'P 1'
#
loop_
_entity.id
_entity.type
_entity.pdbx_description
1 polymer ?
#
loop_
_entity_poly.entity_id
_entity_poly.type
_entity_poly.pdbx_seq_one_letter_code
_entity_poly.pdbx_strand_id
1 'polypeptide(L)'
;MPPRLVSLGILVFWAVSASSLLVRDVLPDLLVGPPPDLRDIARAGERDASSRWTLLVGDPVGDPGDLRAVGQATTETTSRGDGHVRFGSTVTFDAGALLEQTPLRSAGGERLEVTSVLDVDGSGNLSGLRSEVRVEGDEDSLLVLEGHLEDDSIAITARGPMLIFGKRTFRFPYQARGMVQNAMAPLDRIPGLHVGQRWESRVVSPLTGRVEVVHVEVTDRNVMVPWGDELVPTFLLVSRMNTGMGEARARTWARASDGLVLRQEVPLVLVTLMLERQP
;
A
#
# COMPACT_ATOMS: atom_id res chain seq x y z
N MET A 1 -13.31 44.83 33.23
CA MET A 1 -13.60 43.38 33.35
C MET A 1 -14.65 43.03 32.30
N PRO A 2 -14.45 42.00 31.47
CA PRO A 2 -15.45 41.62 30.47
C PRO A 2 -16.79 41.29 31.16
N PRO A 3 -17.95 41.58 30.52
CA PRO A 3 -19.25 41.25 31.07
C PRO A 3 -19.34 39.74 31.32
N ARG A 4 -19.87 39.32 32.47
CA ARG A 4 -19.96 37.89 32.86
C ARG A 4 -20.64 37.03 31.79
N LEU A 5 -21.62 37.59 31.08
CA LEU A 5 -22.31 36.92 29.98
C LEU A 5 -21.39 36.65 28.78
N VAL A 6 -20.48 37.58 28.47
CA VAL A 6 -19.50 37.40 27.40
C VAL A 6 -18.51 36.30 27.77
N SER A 7 -18.01 36.30 29.01
CA SER A 7 -17.13 35.23 29.49
C SER A 7 -17.82 33.85 29.48
N LEU A 8 -19.10 33.79 29.86
CA LEU A 8 -19.89 32.55 29.80
C LEU A 8 -20.06 32.07 28.36
N GLY A 9 -20.39 32.97 27.44
CA GLY A 9 -20.52 32.64 26.01
C GLY A 9 -19.23 32.10 25.41
N ILE A 10 -18.08 32.69 25.74
CA ILE A 10 -16.77 32.20 25.32
C ILE A 10 -16.50 30.80 25.87
N LEU A 11 -16.79 30.55 27.15
CA LEU A 11 -16.56 29.23 27.77
C LEU A 11 -17.44 28.15 27.14
N VAL A 12 -18.72 28.45 26.90
CA VAL A 12 -19.64 27.51 26.22
C VAL A 12 -19.16 27.21 24.80
N PHE A 13 -18.77 28.24 24.04
CA PHE A 13 -18.22 28.05 22.70
C PHE A 13 -16.99 27.14 22.73
N TRP A 14 -16.03 27.39 23.62
CA TRP A 14 -14.85 26.55 23.79
C TRP A 14 -15.19 25.11 24.18
N ALA A 15 -16.12 24.91 25.11
CA ALA A 15 -16.54 23.58 25.52
C ALA A 15 -17.15 22.81 24.34
N VAL A 16 -18.02 23.45 23.55
CA VAL A 16 -18.64 22.85 22.36
C VAL A 16 -17.59 22.53 21.30
N SER A 17 -16.68 23.46 20.99
CA SER A 17 -15.60 23.24 20.03
C SER A 17 -14.65 22.13 20.48
N ALA A 18 -14.21 22.13 21.73
CA ALA A 18 -13.33 21.09 22.28
C ALA A 18 -14.01 19.72 22.31
N SER A 19 -15.29 19.66 22.69
CA SER A 19 -16.06 18.41 22.67
C SER A 19 -16.25 17.90 21.24
N SER A 20 -16.52 18.80 20.29
CA SER A 20 -16.63 18.44 18.89
C SER A 20 -15.33 17.89 18.32
N LEU A 21 -14.17 18.46 18.67
CA LEU A 21 -12.87 17.94 18.28
C LEU A 21 -12.58 16.58 18.93
N LEU A 22 -12.86 16.43 20.23
CA LEU A 22 -12.68 15.15 20.93
C LEU A 22 -13.51 14.03 20.31
N VAL A 23 -14.78 14.29 20.03
CA VAL A 23 -15.69 13.30 19.42
C VAL A 23 -15.28 12.97 17.99
N ARG A 24 -14.75 13.94 17.23
CA ARG A 24 -14.39 13.73 15.83
C ARG A 24 -13.01 13.10 15.64
N ASP A 25 -12.04 13.51 16.46
CA ASP A 25 -10.62 13.26 16.21
C ASP A 25 -9.99 12.29 17.23
N VAL A 26 -10.58 12.09 18.42
CA VAL A 26 -9.97 11.26 19.49
C VAL A 26 -10.84 10.04 19.84
N LEU A 27 -12.15 10.24 19.98
CA LEU A 27 -13.07 9.18 20.39
C LEU A 27 -13.12 8.00 19.40
N PRO A 28 -13.08 8.18 18.06
CA PRO A 28 -13.10 7.05 17.13
C PRO A 28 -11.92 6.11 17.35
N ASP A 29 -10.71 6.64 17.51
CA ASP A 29 -9.49 5.84 17.70
C ASP A 29 -9.55 5.05 19.02
N LEU A 30 -10.12 5.64 20.08
CA LEU A 30 -10.30 4.98 21.38
C LEU A 30 -11.34 3.85 21.34
N LEU A 31 -12.38 3.98 20.50
CA LEU A 31 -13.47 3.00 20.41
C LEU A 31 -13.14 1.84 19.47
N VAL A 32 -12.41 2.12 18.39
CA VAL A 32 -12.15 1.15 17.31
C VAL A 32 -10.83 0.39 17.53
N GLY A 33 -9.91 0.96 18.33
CA GLY A 33 -8.60 0.38 18.63
C GLY A 33 -7.51 0.82 17.65
N PRO A 34 -6.24 0.56 17.98
CA PRO A 34 -5.12 1.04 17.18
C PRO A 34 -5.13 0.41 15.78
N PRO A 35 -4.73 1.16 14.73
CA PRO A 35 -4.53 0.60 13.41
C PRO A 35 -3.38 -0.41 13.41
N PRO A 36 -3.35 -1.36 12.47
CA PRO A 36 -2.25 -2.30 12.35
C PRO A 36 -0.93 -1.57 12.04
N ASP A 37 0.14 -1.96 12.73
CA ASP A 37 1.49 -1.47 12.46
C ASP A 37 2.33 -2.51 11.68
N LEU A 38 3.56 -2.13 11.30
CA LEU A 38 4.44 -3.03 10.54
C LEU A 38 4.80 -4.31 11.33
N ARG A 39 4.81 -4.24 12.66
CA ARG A 39 5.05 -5.39 13.54
C ARG A 39 3.88 -6.35 13.50
N ASP A 40 2.66 -5.84 13.51
CA ASP A 40 1.45 -6.65 13.43
C ASP A 40 1.40 -7.39 12.10
N ILE A 41 1.71 -6.71 10.99
CA ILE A 41 1.82 -7.33 9.65
C ILE A 41 2.90 -8.41 9.63
N ALA A 42 4.09 -8.12 10.16
CA ALA A 42 5.21 -9.06 10.24
C ALA A 42 4.89 -10.33 11.04
N ARG A 43 4.06 -10.21 12.08
CA ARG A 43 3.65 -11.35 12.92
C ARG A 43 2.49 -12.14 12.36
N ALA A 44 1.66 -11.52 11.54
CA ALA A 44 0.47 -12.14 10.99
C ALA A 44 0.77 -12.95 9.71
N GLY A 45 1.93 -12.72 9.09
CA GLY A 45 2.43 -13.58 8.01
C GLY A 45 2.56 -15.03 8.48
N GLU A 46 2.04 -15.96 7.67
CA GLU A 46 2.33 -17.37 7.87
C GLU A 46 3.81 -17.62 7.56
N ARG A 47 4.50 -18.31 8.47
CA ARG A 47 5.91 -18.60 8.30
C ARG A 47 6.11 -19.44 7.04
N ASP A 48 6.97 -18.96 6.16
CA ASP A 48 7.39 -19.65 4.94
C ASP A 48 6.23 -19.92 3.97
N ALA A 49 5.17 -19.10 4.03
CA ALA A 49 4.09 -19.13 3.06
C ALA A 49 4.46 -18.30 1.83
N SER A 50 4.16 -18.87 0.65
CA SER A 50 4.17 -18.17 -0.63
C SER A 50 2.74 -17.96 -1.11
N SER A 51 2.41 -16.76 -1.57
CA SER A 51 1.10 -16.46 -2.17
C SER A 51 1.28 -16.12 -3.64
N ARG A 52 0.34 -16.56 -4.48
CA ARG A 52 0.31 -16.20 -5.91
C ARG A 52 -0.82 -15.25 -6.19
N TRP A 53 -0.60 -14.37 -7.16
CA TRP A 53 -1.52 -13.33 -7.54
C TRP A 53 -1.62 -13.25 -9.04
N THR A 54 -2.82 -12.99 -9.53
CA THR A 54 -3.08 -12.63 -10.92
C THR A 54 -3.18 -11.11 -11.01
N LEU A 55 -2.47 -10.52 -11.97
CA LEU A 55 -2.57 -9.10 -12.27
C LEU A 55 -3.57 -8.91 -13.39
N LEU A 56 -4.58 -8.09 -13.11
CA LEU A 56 -5.66 -7.76 -14.01
C LEU A 56 -5.68 -6.25 -14.28
N VAL A 57 -6.10 -5.86 -15.48
CA VAL A 57 -6.36 -4.46 -15.83
C VAL A 57 -7.79 -4.34 -16.34
N GLY A 58 -8.51 -3.33 -15.86
CA GLY A 58 -9.84 -2.99 -16.38
C GLY A 58 -9.75 -2.04 -17.56
N ASP A 59 -10.75 -2.10 -18.44
CA ASP A 59 -10.87 -1.18 -19.57
C ASP A 59 -11.30 0.22 -19.07
N PRO A 60 -10.55 1.30 -19.40
CA PRO A 60 -10.95 2.66 -19.03
C PRO A 60 -12.19 3.18 -19.80
N VAL A 61 -12.57 2.54 -20.91
CA VAL A 61 -13.70 2.93 -21.79
C VAL A 61 -14.81 1.87 -21.80
N GLY A 62 -14.52 0.64 -21.37
CA GLY A 62 -15.42 -0.52 -21.39
C GLY A 62 -16.25 -0.74 -20.12
N ASP A 63 -16.84 -1.94 -20.00
CA ASP A 63 -17.55 -2.36 -18.79
C ASP A 63 -16.56 -2.52 -17.63
N PRO A 64 -16.75 -1.87 -16.47
CA PRO A 64 -15.87 -2.00 -15.32
C PRO A 64 -15.74 -3.44 -14.78
N GLY A 65 -16.56 -4.38 -15.24
CA GLY A 65 -16.43 -5.81 -14.96
C GLY A 65 -15.48 -6.60 -15.87
N ASP A 66 -15.06 -6.04 -17.02
CA ASP A 66 -14.21 -6.75 -17.97
C ASP A 66 -12.73 -6.55 -17.62
N LEU A 67 -12.20 -7.48 -16.83
CA LEU A 67 -10.83 -7.49 -16.36
C LEU A 67 -9.98 -8.45 -17.19
N ARG A 68 -8.88 -7.95 -17.75
CA ARG A 68 -7.94 -8.75 -18.52
C ARG A 68 -6.67 -9.05 -17.75
N ALA A 69 -6.22 -10.30 -17.77
CA ALA A 69 -4.95 -10.70 -17.19
C ALA A 69 -3.76 -10.13 -17.99
N VAL A 70 -2.86 -9.46 -17.28
CA VAL A 70 -1.64 -8.83 -17.83
C VAL A 70 -0.36 -9.36 -17.17
N GLY A 71 -0.47 -10.13 -16.09
CA GLY A 71 0.70 -10.58 -15.36
C GLY A 71 0.39 -11.45 -14.14
N GLN A 72 1.42 -11.73 -13.36
CA GLN A 72 1.35 -12.50 -12.13
C GLN A 72 2.31 -11.91 -11.09
N ALA A 73 1.99 -12.10 -9.81
CA ALA A 73 2.92 -11.83 -8.73
C ALA A 73 3.04 -13.04 -7.80
N THR A 74 4.21 -13.20 -7.20
CA THR A 74 4.43 -14.09 -6.06
C THR A 74 4.92 -13.25 -4.89
N THR A 75 4.41 -13.54 -3.70
CA THR A 75 4.89 -12.97 -2.43
C THR A 75 5.38 -14.09 -1.54
N GLU A 76 6.43 -13.83 -0.78
CA GLU A 76 7.03 -14.79 0.14
C GLU A 76 7.34 -14.08 1.46
N THR A 77 6.97 -14.70 2.57
CA THR A 77 7.32 -14.19 3.90
C THR A 77 8.25 -15.17 4.60
N THR A 78 9.48 -14.74 4.87
CA THR A 78 10.47 -15.54 5.60
C THR A 78 10.72 -14.93 6.97
N SER A 79 10.57 -15.74 8.02
CA SER A 79 10.85 -15.33 9.40
C SER A 79 12.16 -15.93 9.86
N ARG A 80 13.02 -15.12 10.48
CA ARG A 80 14.28 -15.56 11.10
C ARG A 80 14.09 -15.78 12.59
N GLY A 81 14.94 -16.62 13.18
CA GLY A 81 14.86 -16.99 14.60
C GLY A 81 15.10 -15.84 15.59
N ASP A 82 15.66 -14.73 15.13
CA ASP A 82 15.90 -13.48 15.87
C ASP A 82 14.69 -12.52 15.85
N GLY A 83 13.59 -12.92 15.21
CA GLY A 83 12.38 -12.12 15.05
C GLY A 83 12.40 -11.20 13.83
N HIS A 84 13.47 -11.19 13.03
CA HIS A 84 13.47 -10.48 11.76
C HIS A 84 12.51 -11.16 10.77
N VAL A 85 11.80 -10.35 10.00
CA VAL A 85 10.88 -10.82 8.96
C VAL A 85 11.25 -10.15 7.65
N ARG A 86 11.34 -10.96 6.60
CA ARG A 86 11.60 -10.52 5.24
C ARG A 86 10.40 -10.84 4.37
N PHE A 87 9.88 -9.80 3.73
CA PHE A 87 8.86 -9.92 2.69
C PHE A 87 9.55 -9.81 1.33
N GLY A 88 9.49 -10.87 0.54
CA GLY A 88 9.89 -10.91 -0.85
C GLY A 88 8.67 -10.80 -1.76
N SER A 89 8.82 -10.13 -2.91
CA SER A 89 7.83 -10.13 -3.96
C SER A 89 8.49 -10.11 -5.33
N THR A 90 7.94 -10.88 -6.26
CA THR A 90 8.31 -10.86 -7.67
C THR A 90 7.04 -10.69 -8.48
N VAL A 91 6.98 -9.62 -9.27
CA VAL A 91 5.83 -9.28 -10.12
C VAL A 91 6.29 -9.26 -11.56
N THR A 92 5.62 -10.03 -12.43
CA THR A 92 5.86 -10.00 -13.88
C THR A 92 4.61 -9.57 -14.61
N PHE A 93 4.73 -8.65 -15.55
CA PHE A 93 3.58 -8.23 -16.38
C PHE A 93 4.03 -7.73 -17.76
N ASP A 94 3.15 -7.88 -18.74
CA ASP A 94 3.35 -7.37 -20.09
C ASP A 94 2.96 -5.88 -20.14
N ALA A 95 3.95 -5.01 -20.38
CA ALA A 95 3.76 -3.57 -20.42
C ALA A 95 2.93 -3.13 -21.64
N GLY A 96 3.05 -3.85 -22.77
CA GLY A 96 2.27 -3.61 -23.98
C GLY A 96 0.80 -3.97 -23.76
N ALA A 97 0.55 -5.13 -23.14
CA ALA A 97 -0.80 -5.53 -22.74
C ALA A 97 -1.39 -4.51 -21.75
N LEU A 98 -0.64 -4.07 -20.73
CA LEU A 98 -1.12 -3.09 -19.76
C LEU A 98 -1.62 -1.78 -20.40
N LEU A 99 -0.99 -1.34 -21.50
CA LEU A 99 -1.28 -0.07 -22.17
C LEU A 99 -2.13 -0.20 -23.45
N GLU A 100 -2.57 -1.41 -23.80
CA GLU A 100 -3.17 -1.73 -25.10
C GLU A 100 -4.37 -0.84 -25.47
N GLN A 101 -5.15 -0.42 -24.47
CA GLN A 101 -6.33 0.42 -24.63
C GLN A 101 -6.10 1.90 -24.27
N THR A 102 -4.84 2.31 -24.14
CA THR A 102 -4.47 3.70 -23.88
C THR A 102 -3.94 4.37 -25.15
N PRO A 103 -3.93 5.72 -25.23
CA PRO A 103 -3.28 6.44 -26.32
C PRO A 103 -1.76 6.17 -26.45
N LEU A 104 -1.13 5.56 -25.43
CA LEU A 104 0.29 5.20 -25.41
C LEU A 104 0.56 3.74 -25.75
N ARG A 105 -0.34 3.08 -26.51
CA ARG A 105 -0.14 1.71 -26.97
C ARG A 105 1.27 1.56 -27.59
N SER A 106 2.12 0.78 -26.92
CA SER A 106 3.44 0.44 -27.44
C SER A 106 3.33 -0.67 -28.46
N ALA A 107 4.20 -0.66 -29.47
CA ALA A 107 4.33 -1.74 -30.44
C ALA A 107 5.10 -2.96 -29.87
N GLY A 108 5.76 -2.81 -28.73
CA GLY A 108 6.55 -3.88 -28.07
C GLY A 108 5.81 -4.48 -26.87
N GLY A 109 5.70 -5.81 -26.84
CA GLY A 109 5.22 -6.61 -25.70
C GLY A 109 6.33 -6.93 -24.72
N GLU A 110 7.05 -5.91 -24.26
CA GLU A 110 8.11 -6.10 -23.27
C GLU A 110 7.50 -6.54 -21.94
N ARG A 111 8.03 -7.64 -21.39
CA ARG A 111 7.64 -8.12 -20.08
C ARG A 111 8.53 -7.48 -19.04
N LEU A 112 7.93 -6.77 -18.10
CA LEU A 112 8.64 -6.16 -16.99
C LEU A 112 8.59 -7.09 -15.80
N GLU A 113 9.72 -7.19 -15.10
CA GLU A 113 9.80 -7.82 -13.80
C GLU A 113 10.13 -6.78 -12.72
N VAL A 114 9.36 -6.80 -11.64
CA VAL A 114 9.57 -6.01 -10.44
C VAL A 114 9.87 -6.94 -9.28
N THR A 115 11.11 -6.94 -8.80
CA THR A 115 11.53 -7.70 -7.61
C THR A 115 11.60 -6.74 -6.43
N SER A 116 11.04 -7.10 -5.29
CA SER A 116 11.01 -6.26 -4.08
C SER A 116 11.32 -7.06 -2.84
N VAL A 117 12.09 -6.47 -1.93
CA VAL A 117 12.43 -7.01 -0.63
C VAL A 117 12.19 -5.93 0.43
N LEU A 118 11.41 -6.25 1.45
CA LEU A 118 11.19 -5.42 2.63
C LEU A 118 11.67 -6.21 3.87
N ASP A 119 12.65 -5.65 4.59
CA ASP A 119 13.23 -6.26 5.78
C ASP A 119 12.76 -5.52 7.04
N VAL A 120 12.11 -6.25 7.95
CA VAL A 120 11.61 -5.76 9.24
C VAL A 120 12.42 -6.41 10.37
N ASP A 121 12.85 -5.60 11.33
CA ASP A 121 13.60 -6.07 12.49
C ASP A 121 12.71 -6.74 13.56
N GLY A 122 13.32 -7.39 14.55
CA GLY A 122 12.57 -8.04 15.64
C GLY A 122 11.73 -7.09 16.51
N SER A 123 11.95 -5.78 16.43
CA SER A 123 11.15 -4.75 17.11
C SER A 123 9.94 -4.30 16.27
N GLY A 124 9.87 -4.73 15.01
CA GLY A 124 8.83 -4.37 14.05
C GLY A 124 9.13 -3.10 13.25
N ASN A 125 10.38 -2.61 13.24
CA ASN A 125 10.77 -1.45 12.44
C ASN A 125 11.30 -1.88 11.08
N LEU A 126 11.13 -0.99 10.10
CA LEU A 126 11.76 -1.14 8.81
C LEU A 126 13.28 -1.02 8.94
N SER A 127 14.00 -2.07 8.56
CA SER A 127 15.46 -2.11 8.53
C SER A 127 16.02 -1.90 7.13
N GLY A 128 15.28 -2.30 6.09
CA GLY A 128 15.68 -2.11 4.71
C GLY A 128 14.53 -2.32 3.73
N LEU A 129 14.62 -1.64 2.59
CA LEU A 129 13.76 -1.82 1.43
C LEU A 129 14.63 -1.85 0.18
N ARG A 130 14.45 -2.83 -0.69
CA ARG A 130 15.04 -2.84 -2.02
C ARG A 130 13.97 -3.16 -3.02
N SER A 131 13.95 -2.47 -4.15
CA SER A 131 13.04 -2.79 -5.25
C SER A 131 13.71 -2.52 -6.56
N GLU A 132 13.50 -3.41 -7.53
CA GLU A 132 14.23 -3.41 -8.78
C GLU A 132 13.26 -3.68 -9.92
N VAL A 133 13.37 -2.90 -10.98
CA VAL A 133 12.57 -3.03 -12.20
C VAL A 133 13.52 -3.35 -13.34
N ARG A 134 13.25 -4.42 -14.07
CA ARG A 134 14.03 -4.84 -15.24
C ARG A 134 13.12 -5.35 -16.35
N VAL A 135 13.64 -5.38 -17.57
CA VAL A 135 13.01 -6.15 -18.65
C VAL A 135 13.33 -7.62 -18.43
N GLU A 136 12.35 -8.51 -18.61
CA GLU A 136 12.57 -9.94 -18.51
C GLU A 136 13.61 -10.39 -19.55
N GLY A 137 14.63 -11.12 -19.09
CA GLY A 137 15.75 -11.57 -19.93
C GLY A 137 16.87 -10.56 -20.11
N ASP A 138 16.71 -9.32 -19.60
CA ASP A 138 17.79 -8.32 -19.54
C ASP A 138 18.51 -8.39 -18.18
N GLU A 139 19.83 -8.19 -18.20
CA GLU A 139 20.65 -8.08 -16.99
C GLU A 139 20.62 -6.66 -16.42
N ASP A 140 20.36 -5.66 -17.26
CA ASP A 140 20.36 -4.27 -16.84
C ASP A 140 19.04 -3.86 -16.16
N SER A 141 19.15 -3.28 -14.96
CA SER A 141 18.01 -2.74 -14.23
C SER A 141 17.59 -1.37 -14.79
N LEU A 142 16.31 -1.22 -15.11
CA LEU A 142 15.72 0.05 -15.53
C LEU A 142 15.58 1.04 -14.36
N LEU A 143 15.30 0.51 -13.16
CA LEU A 143 15.25 1.28 -11.92
C LEU A 143 15.60 0.39 -10.73
N VAL A 144 16.42 0.90 -9.82
CA VAL A 144 16.71 0.32 -8.52
C VAL A 144 16.37 1.34 -7.44
N LEU A 145 15.57 0.92 -6.47
CA LEU A 145 15.25 1.63 -5.26
C LEU A 145 15.91 0.93 -4.07
N GLU A 146 16.60 1.71 -3.26
CA GLU A 146 17.20 1.26 -2.01
C GLU A 146 16.76 2.21 -0.89
N GLY A 147 16.08 1.67 0.11
CA GLY A 147 15.64 2.35 1.31
C GLY A 147 16.34 1.79 2.53
N HIS A 148 16.87 2.67 3.37
CA HIS A 148 17.45 2.29 4.66
C HIS A 148 17.11 3.34 5.71
N LEU A 149 17.02 2.90 6.97
CA LEU A 149 16.79 3.78 8.09
C LEU A 149 18.10 4.54 8.41
N GLU A 150 18.02 5.86 8.46
CA GLU A 150 19.06 6.79 8.92
C GLU A 150 18.49 7.54 10.13
N ASP A 151 18.88 7.13 11.34
CA ASP A 151 18.39 7.67 12.61
C ASP A 151 16.86 7.58 12.77
N ASP A 152 16.16 8.72 12.70
CA ASP A 152 14.70 8.85 12.78
C ASP A 152 14.06 9.11 11.41
N SER A 153 14.81 8.89 10.34
CA SER A 153 14.38 9.12 8.97
C SER A 153 14.67 7.90 8.11
N ILE A 154 13.92 7.74 7.02
CA ILE A 154 14.27 6.78 5.99
C ILE A 154 14.76 7.52 4.75
N ALA A 155 15.91 7.08 4.25
CA ALA A 155 16.49 7.56 3.01
C ALA A 155 16.19 6.56 1.90
N ILE A 156 15.42 6.97 0.89
CA ILE A 156 15.11 6.16 -0.30
C ILE A 156 15.87 6.73 -1.48
N THR A 157 16.80 5.94 -2.01
CA THR A 157 17.62 6.27 -3.17
C THR A 157 17.11 5.50 -4.40
N ALA A 158 16.63 6.24 -5.39
CA ALA A 158 16.31 5.74 -6.72
C ALA A 158 17.53 5.91 -7.65
N ARG A 159 17.86 4.87 -8.42
CA ARG A 159 18.92 4.87 -9.44
C ARG A 159 18.41 4.22 -10.72
N GLY A 160 18.79 4.72 -11.88
CA GLY A 160 18.45 4.07 -13.15
C GLY A 160 18.51 5.00 -14.35
N PRO A 161 18.60 4.43 -15.57
CA PRO A 161 18.68 5.19 -16.83
C PRO A 161 17.45 6.07 -17.08
N MET A 162 16.29 5.73 -16.51
CA MET A 162 15.06 6.53 -16.68
C MET A 162 15.04 7.82 -15.85
N LEU A 163 15.96 8.00 -14.89
CA LEU A 163 16.03 9.22 -14.09
C LEU A 163 16.88 10.27 -14.80
N ILE A 164 16.33 11.47 -15.00
CA ILE A 164 17.00 12.62 -15.64
C ILE A 164 18.40 12.92 -15.06
N PHE A 165 18.67 12.53 -13.81
CA PHE A 165 19.96 12.71 -13.13
C PHE A 165 20.62 11.40 -12.66
N GLY A 166 20.17 10.23 -13.13
CA GLY A 166 20.72 8.89 -12.83
C GLY A 166 20.55 8.41 -11.38
N LYS A 167 20.47 9.33 -10.40
CA LYS A 167 20.27 9.06 -8.98
C LYS A 167 19.43 10.17 -8.34
N ARG A 168 18.45 9.80 -7.52
CA ARG A 168 17.69 10.72 -6.65
C ARG A 168 17.53 10.10 -5.27
N THR A 169 17.68 10.90 -4.22
CA THR A 169 17.48 10.44 -2.84
C THR A 169 16.40 11.29 -2.18
N PHE A 170 15.41 10.63 -1.59
CA PHE A 170 14.33 11.23 -0.83
C PHE A 170 14.51 10.88 0.64
N ARG A 171 14.24 11.83 1.52
CA ARG A 171 14.25 11.62 2.98
C ARG A 171 12.93 12.04 3.56
N PHE A 172 12.45 11.25 4.50
CA PHE A 172 11.26 11.59 5.27
C PHE A 172 11.33 10.99 6.68
N PRO A 173 10.65 11.61 7.67
CA PRO A 173 10.59 11.09 9.02
C PRO A 173 9.99 9.68 9.05
N TYR A 174 10.61 8.80 9.82
CA TYR A 174 10.13 7.45 10.09
C TYR A 174 9.72 7.34 11.56
N GLN A 175 8.46 7.00 11.80
CA GLN A 175 8.00 6.65 13.14
C GLN A 175 8.26 5.17 13.38
N ALA A 176 8.66 4.81 14.60
CA ALA A 176 8.85 3.42 14.97
C ALA A 176 7.60 2.58 14.63
N ARG A 177 7.81 1.45 13.95
CA ARG A 177 6.76 0.55 13.41
C ARG A 177 5.83 1.18 12.36
N GLY A 178 6.17 2.37 11.86
CA GLY A 178 5.42 3.05 10.81
C GLY A 178 5.29 2.18 9.57
N MET A 179 4.11 2.19 8.97
CA MET A 179 3.81 1.34 7.82
C MET A 179 4.45 1.91 6.55
N VAL A 180 5.31 1.10 5.94
CA VAL A 180 5.94 1.38 4.64
C VAL A 180 5.68 0.20 3.73
N GLN A 181 5.19 0.46 2.53
CA GLN A 181 4.78 -0.54 1.56
C GLN A 181 5.42 -0.23 0.20
N ASN A 182 5.59 -1.26 -0.62
CA ASN A 182 5.86 -1.08 -2.03
C ASN A 182 4.54 -1.21 -2.81
N ALA A 183 4.24 -0.26 -3.68
CA ALA A 183 2.99 -0.23 -4.45
C ALA A 183 2.74 -1.50 -5.26
N MET A 184 3.79 -2.13 -5.76
CA MET A 184 3.72 -3.33 -6.59
C MET A 184 3.87 -4.62 -5.79
N ALA A 185 4.27 -4.58 -4.52
CA ALA A 185 4.35 -5.76 -3.68
C ALA A 185 3.05 -5.91 -2.88
N PRO A 186 2.09 -6.77 -3.29
CA PRO A 186 0.85 -6.94 -2.56
C PRO A 186 1.15 -7.41 -1.13
N LEU A 187 0.38 -6.93 -0.17
CA LEU A 187 0.46 -7.46 1.19
C LEU A 187 -0.29 -8.78 1.28
N ASP A 188 0.26 -9.74 2.02
CA ASP A 188 -0.44 -11.01 2.25
C ASP A 188 -1.59 -10.86 3.24
N ARG A 189 -1.40 -10.06 4.29
CA ARG A 189 -2.33 -9.95 5.42
C ARG A 189 -2.25 -8.59 6.09
N ILE A 190 -3.41 -8.07 6.52
CA ILE A 190 -3.56 -6.87 7.33
C ILE A 190 -4.43 -7.23 8.54
N PRO A 191 -3.85 -7.61 9.68
CA PRO A 191 -4.60 -8.09 10.84
C PRO A 191 -5.30 -6.95 11.61
N GLY A 192 -6.19 -7.31 12.53
CA GLY A 192 -6.73 -6.36 13.52
C GLY A 192 -7.67 -5.29 12.96
N LEU A 193 -8.23 -5.53 11.78
CA LEU A 193 -9.06 -4.57 11.06
C LEU A 193 -10.44 -4.38 11.71
N HIS A 194 -10.86 -3.13 11.82
CA HIS A 194 -12.18 -2.72 12.29
C HIS A 194 -12.67 -1.51 11.49
N VAL A 195 -13.98 -1.45 11.22
CA VAL A 195 -14.58 -0.32 10.50
C VAL A 195 -14.37 0.97 11.29
N GLY A 196 -13.95 2.02 10.60
CA GLY A 196 -13.65 3.32 11.17
C GLY A 196 -12.17 3.52 11.54
N GLN A 197 -11.33 2.48 11.48
CA GLN A 197 -9.88 2.66 11.67
C GLN A 197 -9.31 3.54 10.56
N ARG A 198 -8.39 4.42 10.95
CA ARG A 198 -7.68 5.32 10.05
C ARG A 198 -6.21 5.37 10.41
N TRP A 199 -5.35 5.43 9.40
CA TRP A 199 -3.92 5.60 9.60
C TRP A 199 -3.24 6.16 8.36
N GLU A 200 -2.02 6.63 8.55
CA GLU A 200 -1.13 7.04 7.46
C GLU A 200 -0.12 5.93 7.15
N SER A 201 0.12 5.70 5.86
CA SER A 201 1.12 4.79 5.33
C SER A 201 2.04 5.54 4.37
N ARG A 202 3.23 4.96 4.12
CA ARG A 202 4.12 5.39 3.05
C ARG A 202 4.17 4.33 1.97
N VAL A 203 3.79 4.70 0.76
CA VAL A 203 3.87 3.80 -0.40
C VAL A 203 5.02 4.25 -1.29
N VAL A 204 5.93 3.31 -1.57
CA VAL A 204 7.08 3.49 -2.46
C VAL A 204 6.71 2.88 -3.82
N SER A 205 6.78 3.68 -4.87
CA SER A 205 6.45 3.23 -6.23
C SER A 205 7.73 2.83 -6.98
N PRO A 206 7.93 1.53 -7.30
CA PRO A 206 9.09 1.08 -8.05
C PRO A 206 9.07 1.51 -9.52
N LEU A 207 7.94 1.98 -10.04
CA LEU A 207 7.85 2.45 -11.42
C LEU A 207 8.22 3.92 -11.57
N THR A 208 8.03 4.73 -10.52
CA THR A 208 8.28 6.18 -10.56
C THR A 208 9.45 6.62 -9.67
N GLY A 209 9.88 5.76 -8.75
CA GLY A 209 10.86 6.08 -7.72
C GLY A 209 10.36 7.08 -6.68
N ARG A 210 9.05 7.33 -6.60
CA ARG A 210 8.45 8.28 -5.67
C ARG A 210 7.96 7.60 -4.39
N VAL A 211 7.89 8.40 -3.35
CA VAL A 211 7.28 8.04 -2.07
C VAL A 211 6.06 8.91 -1.85
N GLU A 212 4.92 8.28 -1.56
CA GLU A 212 3.65 8.96 -1.37
C GLU A 212 3.10 8.67 0.03
N VAL A 213 2.49 9.69 0.63
CA VAL A 213 1.74 9.54 1.88
C VAL A 213 0.33 9.10 1.50
N VAL A 214 -0.11 7.99 2.09
CA VAL A 214 -1.40 7.39 1.83
C VAL A 214 -2.22 7.38 3.11
N HIS A 215 -3.42 7.93 3.04
CA HIS A 215 -4.38 7.90 4.15
C HIS A 215 -5.31 6.72 3.94
N VAL A 216 -5.25 5.76 4.84
CA VAL A 216 -6.02 4.53 4.77
C VAL A 216 -7.18 4.61 5.75
N GLU A 217 -8.36 4.18 5.31
CA GLU A 217 -9.57 4.10 6.12
C GLU A 217 -10.27 2.76 5.88
N VAL A 218 -10.67 2.06 6.95
CA VAL A 218 -11.53 0.87 6.83
C VAL A 218 -12.97 1.36 6.75
N THR A 219 -13.55 1.34 5.55
CA THR A 219 -14.85 1.97 5.28
C THR A 219 -16.02 1.02 5.48
N ASP A 220 -15.82 -0.28 5.24
CA ASP A 220 -16.92 -1.24 5.21
C ASP A 220 -16.49 -2.64 5.68
N ARG A 221 -17.48 -3.47 6.03
CA ARG A 221 -17.35 -4.87 6.44
C ARG A 221 -18.40 -5.73 5.73
N ASN A 222 -18.06 -6.99 5.46
CA ASN A 222 -18.89 -7.96 4.76
C ASN A 222 -19.12 -7.61 3.28
N VAL A 223 -18.16 -6.92 2.67
CA VAL A 223 -18.08 -6.80 1.22
C VAL A 223 -17.73 -8.19 0.68
N MET A 224 -18.64 -8.79 -0.10
CA MET A 224 -18.46 -10.15 -0.60
C MET A 224 -17.53 -10.15 -1.80
N VAL A 225 -16.41 -10.87 -1.70
CA VAL A 225 -15.44 -11.04 -2.79
C VAL A 225 -15.43 -12.51 -3.21
N PRO A 226 -15.63 -12.82 -4.51
CA PRO A 226 -15.43 -14.17 -5.03
C PRO A 226 -13.97 -14.60 -4.87
N TRP A 227 -13.73 -15.77 -4.29
CA TRP A 227 -12.39 -16.33 -4.12
C TRP A 227 -12.45 -17.86 -4.21
N GLY A 228 -12.00 -18.41 -5.34
CA GLY A 228 -12.29 -19.80 -5.71
C GLY A 228 -13.79 -19.99 -5.94
N ASP A 229 -14.36 -21.02 -5.33
CA ASP A 229 -15.80 -21.34 -5.41
C ASP A 229 -16.63 -20.68 -4.29
N GLU A 230 -16.01 -19.83 -3.46
CA GLU A 230 -16.65 -19.23 -2.29
C GLU A 230 -16.80 -17.71 -2.40
N LEU A 231 -17.85 -17.17 -1.79
CA LEU A 231 -17.99 -15.74 -1.53
C LEU A 231 -17.48 -15.45 -0.12
N VAL A 232 -16.36 -14.73 -0.04
CA VAL A 232 -15.68 -14.46 1.23
C VAL A 232 -16.05 -13.06 1.73
N PRO A 233 -16.51 -12.91 2.98
CA PRO A 233 -16.74 -11.59 3.57
C PRO A 233 -15.42 -10.89 3.86
N THR A 234 -15.30 -9.65 3.40
CA THR A 234 -14.09 -8.84 3.56
C THR A 234 -14.37 -7.50 4.23
N PHE A 235 -13.34 -6.93 4.84
CA PHE A 235 -13.22 -5.50 5.08
C PHE A 235 -12.75 -4.81 3.80
N LEU A 236 -13.32 -3.63 3.55
CA LEU A 236 -12.87 -2.73 2.49
C LEU A 236 -12.02 -1.61 3.10
N LEU A 237 -10.77 -1.54 2.67
CA LEU A 237 -9.86 -0.45 2.95
C LEU A 237 -9.85 0.48 1.76
N VAL A 238 -10.01 1.78 2.01
CA VAL A 238 -9.88 2.83 1.00
C VAL A 238 -8.66 3.67 1.32
N SER A 239 -7.72 3.67 0.39
CA SER A 239 -6.47 4.41 0.43
C SER A 239 -6.60 5.66 -0.43
N ARG A 240 -6.40 6.85 0.15
CA ARG A 240 -6.39 8.13 -0.56
C ARG A 240 -4.97 8.67 -0.60
N MET A 241 -4.49 9.00 -1.80
CA MET A 241 -3.14 9.51 -2.00
C MET A 241 -3.14 10.69 -2.97
N ASN A 242 -2.31 11.68 -2.69
CA ASN A 242 -2.15 12.82 -3.58
C ASN A 242 -1.00 12.54 -4.55
N THR A 243 -1.35 12.16 -5.76
CA THR A 243 -0.38 11.98 -6.84
C THR A 243 -0.05 13.35 -7.42
N GLY A 244 1.09 13.48 -8.10
CA GLY A 244 1.41 14.73 -8.81
C GLY A 244 0.38 15.18 -9.86
N MET A 245 -0.61 14.33 -10.18
CA MET A 245 -1.67 14.57 -11.17
C MET A 245 -3.07 14.69 -10.55
N GLY A 246 -3.21 14.58 -9.22
CA GLY A 246 -4.48 14.66 -8.51
C GLY A 246 -4.65 13.62 -7.41
N GLU A 247 -5.81 13.63 -6.75
CA GLU A 247 -6.19 12.61 -5.76
C GLU A 247 -6.45 11.27 -6.46
N ALA A 248 -5.67 10.25 -6.11
CA ALA A 248 -5.92 8.88 -6.51
C ALA A 248 -6.51 8.10 -5.33
N ARG A 249 -7.34 7.11 -5.66
CA ARG A 249 -7.92 6.17 -4.70
C ARG A 249 -7.53 4.76 -5.07
N ALA A 250 -7.19 3.98 -4.06
CA ALA A 250 -6.93 2.56 -4.17
C ALA A 250 -7.79 1.82 -3.15
N ARG A 251 -8.24 0.63 -3.50
CA ARG A 251 -9.01 -0.26 -2.62
C ARG A 251 -8.24 -1.51 -2.28
N THR A 252 -8.41 -2.00 -1.06
CA THR A 252 -7.87 -3.30 -0.63
C THR A 252 -8.99 -4.07 0.07
N TRP A 253 -9.15 -5.34 -0.28
CA TRP A 253 -10.13 -6.22 0.33
C TRP A 253 -9.40 -7.27 1.17
N ALA A 254 -9.62 -7.21 2.48
CA ALA A 254 -9.01 -8.13 3.44
C ALA A 254 -10.08 -8.98 4.11
N ARG A 255 -9.91 -10.30 4.16
CA ARG A 255 -10.85 -11.24 4.74
C ARG A 255 -11.19 -10.84 6.18
N ALA A 256 -12.48 -10.85 6.50
CA ALA A 256 -12.97 -10.33 7.78
C ALA A 256 -12.54 -11.17 9.00
N SER A 257 -12.22 -12.45 8.82
CA SER A 257 -11.85 -13.35 9.92
C SER A 257 -10.43 -13.18 10.41
N ASP A 258 -9.49 -12.86 9.52
CA ASP A 258 -8.06 -13.01 9.78
C ASP A 258 -7.19 -11.97 9.05
N GLY A 259 -7.80 -11.04 8.31
CA GLY A 259 -7.11 -9.99 7.58
C GLY A 259 -6.41 -10.44 6.30
N LEU A 260 -6.62 -11.67 5.81
CA LEU A 260 -5.97 -12.14 4.57
C LEU A 260 -6.36 -11.24 3.39
N VAL A 261 -5.39 -10.62 2.72
CA VAL A 261 -5.69 -9.76 1.56
C VAL A 261 -6.03 -10.66 0.38
N LEU A 262 -7.22 -10.45 -0.19
CA LEU A 262 -7.71 -11.22 -1.34
C LEU A 262 -7.60 -10.43 -2.64
N ARG A 263 -7.69 -9.10 -2.55
CA ARG A 263 -7.69 -8.22 -3.71
C ARG A 263 -7.09 -6.86 -3.34
N GLN A 264 -6.33 -6.25 -4.25
CA GLN A 264 -5.76 -4.92 -4.06
C GLN A 264 -5.71 -4.15 -5.39
N GLU A 265 -6.11 -2.88 -5.37
CA GLU A 265 -5.93 -1.96 -6.47
C GLU A 265 -4.62 -1.20 -6.33
N VAL A 266 -3.95 -1.00 -7.46
CA VAL A 266 -2.73 -0.19 -7.58
C VAL A 266 -2.98 0.83 -8.70
N PRO A 267 -3.25 2.10 -8.36
CA PRO A 267 -3.45 3.13 -9.35
C PRO A 267 -2.10 3.42 -10.02
N LEU A 268 -2.04 3.23 -11.33
CA LEU A 268 -0.94 3.66 -12.18
C LEU A 268 -1.35 4.95 -12.90
N VAL A 269 -0.40 5.60 -13.56
CA VAL A 269 -0.60 6.91 -14.21
C VAL A 269 -1.76 6.90 -15.21
N LEU A 270 -1.95 5.79 -15.94
CA LEU A 270 -2.93 5.68 -17.03
C LEU A 270 -4.00 4.60 -16.82
N VAL A 271 -3.76 3.66 -15.92
CA VAL A 271 -4.63 2.49 -15.71
C VAL A 271 -4.67 2.15 -14.22
N THR A 272 -5.69 1.41 -13.81
CA THR A 272 -5.71 0.80 -12.47
C THR A 272 -5.41 -0.67 -12.60
N LEU A 273 -4.35 -1.11 -11.94
CA LEU A 273 -4.01 -2.53 -11.86
C LEU A 273 -4.76 -3.14 -10.67
N MET A 274 -5.35 -4.31 -10.88
CA MET A 274 -6.00 -5.11 -9.85
C MET A 274 -5.18 -6.36 -9.61
N LEU A 275 -4.73 -6.57 -8.38
CA LEU A 275 -4.03 -7.77 -7.96
C LEU A 275 -5.04 -8.66 -7.23
N GLU A 276 -5.28 -9.85 -7.74
CA GLU A 276 -6.17 -10.83 -7.12
C GLU A 276 -5.40 -12.04 -6.65
N ARG A 277 -5.58 -12.38 -5.37
CA ARG A 277 -4.93 -13.53 -4.74
C ARG A 277 -5.54 -14.83 -5.26
N GLN A 278 -4.70 -15.77 -5.64
CA GLN A 278 -5.13 -17.12 -5.96
C GLN A 278 -5.49 -17.90 -4.67
N PRO A 279 -6.52 -18.76 -4.69
CA PRO A 279 -6.90 -19.61 -3.57
C PRO A 279 -5.77 -20.46 -3.00
#